data_AF-X6FKN1-F1
#
_entry.id   AF-X6FKN1-F1
#
_cell.length_a   1.000
_cell.length_b   1.000
_cell.length_c   1.000
_cell.angle_alpha   90.00
_cell.angle_beta   90.00
_cell.angle_gamma   90.00
#
_symmetry.space_group_name_H-M   'P 1'
#
loop_
_entity.id
_entity.type
_entity.pdbx_description
1 polymer ?
#
loop_
_entity_poly.entity_id
_entity_poly.type
_entity_poly.pdbx_seq_one_letter_code
_entity_poly.pdbx_strand_id
1 'polypeptide(L)' 'MTFWINLIGLLSTGLAAVFWLVAASIRLPDNINTFIRELQRAGQWNAAGGISACVGFACQAILFWTNLS' A
#
# COMPACT_ATOMS: atom_id res chain seq x y z
N MET A 1 -17.34 14.58 9.86
CA MET A 1 -17.18 13.60 8.76
C MET A 1 -15.75 13.62 8.21
N THR A 2 -15.21 14.80 7.91
CA THR A 2 -13.83 15.05 7.45
C THR A 2 -12.73 14.38 8.30
N PHE A 3 -12.84 14.45 9.64
CA PHE A 3 -11.88 13.80 10.56
C PHE A 3 -11.73 12.29 10.29
N TRP A 4 -12.85 11.57 10.14
CA TRP A 4 -12.83 10.13 9.91
C TRP A 4 -12.25 9.76 8.54
N ILE A 5 -12.51 10.57 7.50
CA ILE A 5 -11.96 10.35 6.16
C ILE A 5 -10.44 10.56 6.17
N ASN A 6 -9.95 11.61 6.85
CA ASN A 6 -8.52 11.83 7.06
C ASN A 6 -7.87 10.69 7.83
N LEU A 7 -8.51 10.18 8.89
CA LEU A 7 -7.97 9.07 9.68
C LEU A 7 -7.85 7.79 8.85
N ILE A 8 -8.88 7.44 8.07
CA ILE A 8 -8.84 6.28 7.17
C ILE A 8 -7.76 6.47 6.10
N GLY A 9 -7.71 7.64 5.46
CA GLY A 9 -6.70 7.95 4.46
C GLY A 9 -5.27 7.84 4.99
N LEU A 10 -5.02 8.36 6.19
CA LEU A 10 -3.72 8.26 6.87
C LEU A 10 -3.35 6.80 7.17
N LEU A 11 -4.28 6.02 7.73
CA LEU A 11 -4.02 4.61 8.05
C LEU A 11 -3.77 3.78 6.79
N SER A 12 -4.57 3.99 5.74
CA SER A 12 -4.42 3.27 4.47
C SER A 12 -3.11 3.60 3.75
N THR A 13 -2.73 4.89 3.69
CA THR A 13 -1.42 5.28 3.10
C THR A 13 -0.24 4.81 3.95
N GLY A 14 -0.37 4.83 5.28
CA GLY A 14 0.63 4.25 6.19
C GLY A 14 0.82 2.75 5.97
N LEU A 15 -0.28 1.99 5.83
CA LEU A 15 -0.22 0.56 5.50
C LEU A 15 0.43 0.31 4.15
N ALA A 16 0.13 1.13 3.14
CA ALA A 16 0.77 1.04 1.83
C ALA A 16 2.29 1.19 1.93
N ALA A 17 2.77 2.19 2.68
CA ALA A 17 4.19 2.38 2.92
C ALA A 17 4.83 1.18 3.63
N VAL A 18 4.17 0.61 4.65
CA VAL A 18 4.67 -0.58 5.35
C VAL A 18 4.77 -1.78 4.40
N PHE A 19 3.75 -2.05 3.59
CA PHE A 19 3.79 -3.15 2.63
C PHE A 19 4.88 -3.00 1.58
N TRP A 20 5.11 -1.78 1.08
CA TRP A 20 6.20 -1.51 0.15
C TRP A 20 7.58 -1.62 0.80
N LEU A 21 7.74 -1.19 2.05
CA LEU A 21 8.99 -1.41 2.80
C LEU A 21 9.28 -2.90 2.99
N VAL A 22 8.26 -3.69 3.35
CA VAL A 22 8.40 -5.15 3.47
C VAL A 22 8.79 -5.77 2.12
N ALA A 23 8.10 -5.40 1.04
CA ALA A 23 8.42 -5.88 -0.31
C ALA A 23 9.85 -5.52 -0.73
N ALA A 24 10.33 -4.31 -0.41
CA ALA A 24 11.67 -3.84 -0.72
C ALA A 24 12.77 -4.51 0.13
N SER A 25 12.44 -5.01 1.32
CA SER A 25 13.41 -5.64 2.23
C SER A 25 13.79 -7.08 1.85
N ILE A 26 13.18 -7.64 0.81
CA ILE A 26 13.40 -9.03 0.39
C ILE A 26 14.79 -9.16 -0.24
N ARG A 27 15.62 -10.04 0.35
CA ARG A 27 16.98 -10.33 -0.13
C ARG A 27 16.93 -11.35 -1.26
N LEU A 28 17.80 -11.18 -2.27
CA LEU A 28 17.97 -12.16 -3.34
C LEU A 28 18.66 -13.44 -2.81
N PRO A 29 18.01 -14.62 -2.88
CA PRO A 29 18.66 -15.88 -2.58
C PRO A 29 19.44 -16.43 -3.79
N ASP A 30 20.53 -17.16 -3.54
CA ASP A 30 21.39 -17.75 -4.59
C ASP A 30 20.75 -18.95 -5.33
N ASN A 31 19.62 -19.47 -4.84
CA ASN A 31 18.89 -20.57 -5.46
C ASN A 31 17.66 -20.04 -6.23
N ILE A 32 17.59 -20.33 -7.54
CA ILE A 32 16.51 -19.91 -8.46
C ILE A 32 15.11 -20.29 -7.97
N ASN A 33 14.93 -21.49 -7.40
CA ASN A 33 13.62 -21.93 -6.90
C ASN A 33 13.18 -21.10 -5.68
N THR A 34 14.14 -20.74 -4.82
CA THR A 34 13.89 -19.85 -3.68
C THR A 34 13.64 -18.43 -4.15
N PHE A 35 14.35 -17.97 -5.19
CA PHE A 35 14.18 -16.64 -5.78
C PHE A 35 12.77 -16.44 -6.33
N ILE A 36 12.25 -17.38 -7.11
CA ILE A 36 10.88 -17.29 -7.67
C ILE A 36 9.84 -17.21 -6.55
N ARG A 37 10.00 -18.01 -5.48
CA ARG A 37 9.09 -18.01 -4.33
C ARG A 37 9.10 -16.67 -3.59
N GLU A 38 10.29 -16.11 -3.34
CA GLU A 38 10.42 -14.81 -2.69
C GLU A 38 9.91 -13.67 -3.59
N LEU A 39 10.10 -13.75 -4.91
CA LEU A 39 9.56 -12.78 -5.86
C LEU A 39 8.03 -12.79 -5.90
N GLN A 40 7.39 -13.96 -5.87
CA GLN A 40 5.93 -14.07 -5.75
C GLN A 40 5.44 -13.46 -4.44
N ARG A 41 6.15 -13.72 -3.34
CA ARG A 41 5.83 -13.15 -2.03
C ARG A 41 5.96 -11.63 -2.02
N ALA A 42 7.03 -11.09 -2.63
CA ALA A 42 7.23 -9.66 -2.85
C ALA A 42 6.06 -9.05 -3.65
N GLY A 43 5.64 -9.75 -4.72
CA GLY A 43 4.52 -9.35 -5.55
C GLY A 43 3.20 -9.28 -4.77
N GLN A 44 2.94 -10.24 -3.88
CA GLN A 44 1.75 -10.22 -3.01
C GLN A 44 1.77 -9.04 -2.04
N TRP A 45 2.91 -8.76 -1.40
CA TRP A 45 3.05 -7.58 -0.55
C TRP A 45 2.88 -6.28 -1.34
N ASN A 46 3.43 -6.20 -2.55
CA ASN A 46 3.28 -5.04 -3.42
C ASN A 46 1.82 -4.83 -3.84
N ALA A 47 1.09 -5.90 -4.16
CA ALA A 47 -0.34 -5.83 -4.47
C ALA A 47 -1.16 -5.34 -3.26
N ALA A 48 -0.87 -5.83 -2.05
CA ALA A 48 -1.49 -5.34 -0.82
C ALA A 48 -1.18 -3.84 -0.56
N GLY A 49 0.06 -3.42 -0.84
CA GLY A 49 0.47 -2.02 -0.83
C GLY A 49 -0.31 -1.16 -1.83
N GLY A 50 -0.50 -1.65 -3.05
CA GLY A 50 -1.29 -0.98 -4.07
C GLY A 50 -2.76 -0.79 -3.67
N ILE A 51 -3.42 -1.82 -3.13
CA ILE A 51 -4.82 -1.75 -2.68
C ILE A 51 -4.97 -0.71 -1.57
N SER A 52 -4.07 -0.73 -0.58
CA SER A 52 -4.10 0.23 0.52
C SER A 52 -3.83 1.66 0.06
N ALA A 53 -2.94 1.87 -0.91
CA ALA A 53 -2.74 3.17 -1.55
C ALA A 53 -4.01 3.66 -2.26
N CYS A 54 -4.72 2.79 -3.01
CA CYS A 54 -5.97 3.15 -3.67
C CYS A 54 -7.05 3.64 -2.68
N VAL A 55 -7.18 2.98 -1.52
CA VAL A 55 -8.12 3.42 -0.47
C VAL A 55 -7.71 4.80 0.07
N GLY A 56 -6.41 5.01 0.30
CA GLY A 56 -5.88 6.31 0.70
C GLY A 56 -6.18 7.42 -0.30
N PHE A 57 -5.94 7.17 -1.59
CA PHE A 57 -6.25 8.11 -2.66
C PHE A 57 -7.74 8.38 -2.82
N ALA A 58 -8.60 7.37 -2.66
CA ALA A 58 -10.04 7.56 -2.68
C ALA A 58 -10.51 8.49 -1.54
N CYS A 59 -9.93 8.34 -0.35
CA CYS A 59 -10.21 9.25 0.78
C CYS A 59 -9.82 10.70 0.45
N GLN A 60 -8.64 10.92 -0.14
CA GLN A 60 -8.20 12.25 -0.56
C GLN A 60 -9.07 12.83 -1.70
N ALA A 61 -9.51 12.00 -2.64
CA ALA A 61 -10.41 12.42 -3.72
C ALA A 61 -11.78 12.86 -3.18
N ILE A 62 -12.34 12.11 -2.21
CA ILE A 62 -13.60 12.47 -1.54
C ILE A 62 -13.44 13.82 -0.82
N LEU A 63 -12.35 14.00 -0.06
CA LEU A 63 -12.09 15.26 0.63
C LEU A 63 -11.97 16.43 -0.33
N PHE A 64 -11.21 16.25 -1.42
CA PHE A 64 -11.08 17.26 -2.46
C PHE A 64 -12.44 17.67 -3.02
N TRP A 65 -13.29 16.69 -3.36
CA TRP A 65 -14.65 16.95 -3.85
C TRP A 65 -15.49 17.74 -2.85
N THR A 66 -15.48 17.35 -1.57
CA THR A 66 -16.27 18.03 -0.52
C THR A 66 -15.79 19.45 -0.20
N ASN A 67 -14.55 19.80 -0.52
CA ASN A 67 -14.03 21.16 -0.33
C ASN A 67 -14.23 22.03 -1.58
N LEU A 68 -14.58 21.43 -2.72
CA LEU A 68 -14.86 22.16 -3.97
C LEU A 68 -16.31 22.62 -4.08
N SER A 69 -17.22 21.90 -3.40
CA SER A 69 -18.67 22.20 -3.30
C SER A 69 -18.97 23.21 -2.21
#